data_AF-O25653-F1
#
_entry.id   AF-O25653-F1
#
_cell.length_a   1.000
_cell.length_b   1.000
_cell.length_c   1.000
_cell.angle_alpha   90.00
_cell.angle_beta   90.00
_cell.angle_gamma   90.00
#
_symmetry.space_group_name_H-M   'P 1'
#
loop_
_entity.id
_entity.type
_entity.pdbx_description
1 polymer ?
#
loop_
_entity_poly.entity_id
_entity_poly.type
_entity_poly.pdbx_seq_one_letter_code
_entity_poly.pdbx_strand_id
1 'polypeptide(L)'
;MYCFYSLTISASHLKVKRLRLLNEEMLVNFLFELAKQRKINSMAKYVMYIRQFFDYLDRTKHYEFYFSLKNIAFAKHKDNLPKHLNSKDLKSFIYTLINYRTRSSYEKRNKCILLLIILGGLRKSEVFNLELRNIVLEKEHYILLIKGKNNKERKAFIKIAQTDIDTLAPLIRILLESIAKNLLSH
;
A
#
# COMPACT_ATOMS: atom_id res chain seq x y z
N MET A 1 15.04 -1.52 -1.42
CA MET A 1 16.46 -1.24 -1.12
C MET A 1 16.97 -2.03 0.08
N TYR A 2 16.36 -1.95 1.26
CA TYR A 2 16.81 -2.71 2.45
C TYR A 2 16.86 -4.23 2.27
N CYS A 3 15.92 -4.82 1.54
CA CYS A 3 15.95 -6.26 1.25
C CYS A 3 17.18 -6.65 0.40
N PHE A 4 17.61 -5.76 -0.51
CA PHE A 4 18.81 -5.95 -1.32
C PHE A 4 20.08 -5.82 -0.47
N TYR A 5 20.15 -4.80 0.41
CA TYR A 5 21.30 -4.59 1.28
C TYR A 5 21.51 -5.74 2.28
N SER A 6 20.42 -6.26 2.85
CA SER A 6 20.45 -7.45 3.72
C SER A 6 20.95 -8.69 2.97
N LEU A 7 20.56 -8.86 1.71
CA LEU A 7 21.04 -9.96 0.87
C LEU A 7 22.52 -9.78 0.51
N THR A 8 22.99 -8.57 0.22
CA THR A 8 24.40 -8.33 -0.10
C THR A 8 25.33 -8.55 1.10
N ILE A 9 24.92 -8.16 2.32
CA ILE A 9 25.68 -8.46 3.54
C ILE A 9 25.66 -9.95 3.84
N SER A 10 24.52 -10.62 3.67
CA SER A 10 24.47 -12.08 3.83
C SER A 10 25.32 -12.79 2.76
N ALA A 11 25.41 -12.21 1.57
CA ALA A 11 26.20 -12.75 0.47
C ALA A 11 27.72 -12.57 0.64
N SER A 12 28.22 -11.61 1.41
CA SER A 12 29.67 -11.50 1.67
C SER A 12 30.19 -12.67 2.51
N HIS A 13 29.34 -13.29 3.34
CA HIS A 13 29.67 -14.48 4.13
C HIS A 13 29.36 -15.80 3.41
N LEU A 14 28.50 -15.80 2.39
CA LEU A 14 28.34 -16.95 1.54
C LEU A 14 29.62 -17.12 0.72
N LYS A 15 30.34 -18.24 0.86
CA LYS A 15 31.41 -18.61 -0.07
C LYS A 15 30.76 -18.94 -1.42
N VAL A 16 30.47 -17.89 -2.19
CA VAL A 16 29.67 -17.84 -3.43
C VAL A 16 30.29 -18.62 -4.62
N LYS A 17 31.37 -19.39 -4.43
CA LYS A 17 31.93 -20.26 -5.49
C LYS A 17 30.87 -21.18 -6.11
N ARG A 18 29.83 -21.57 -5.36
CA ARG A 18 28.73 -22.42 -5.85
C ARG A 18 27.68 -21.70 -6.70
N LEU A 19 27.58 -20.36 -6.70
CA LEU A 19 26.55 -19.70 -7.52
C LEU A 19 26.80 -19.91 -9.01
N ARG A 20 28.07 -20.00 -9.45
CA ARG A 20 28.43 -20.30 -10.86
C ARG A 20 27.85 -21.62 -11.37
N LEU A 21 27.48 -22.54 -10.48
CA LEU A 21 26.90 -23.84 -10.84
C LEU A 21 25.37 -23.77 -11.03
N LEU A 22 24.75 -22.65 -10.68
CA LEU A 22 23.33 -22.46 -10.93
C LEU A 22 23.09 -22.32 -12.43
N ASN A 23 22.02 -22.95 -12.89
CA ASN A 23 21.49 -22.78 -14.23
C ASN A 23 20.04 -22.27 -14.15
N GLU A 24 19.48 -21.87 -15.28
CA GLU A 24 18.13 -21.32 -15.35
C GLU A 24 17.07 -22.34 -14.90
N GLU A 25 17.28 -23.63 -15.20
CA GLU A 25 16.39 -24.72 -14.80
C GLU A 25 16.24 -24.83 -13.28
N MET A 26 17.34 -24.74 -12.52
CA MET A 26 17.29 -24.75 -11.06
C MET A 26 16.47 -23.59 -10.49
N LEU A 27 16.54 -22.42 -11.12
CA LEU A 27 15.74 -21.26 -10.72
C LEU A 27 14.27 -21.43 -11.04
N VAL A 28 13.96 -22.00 -12.20
CA VAL A 28 12.58 -22.34 -12.60
C VAL A 28 11.99 -23.36 -11.64
N ASN A 29 12.72 -24.42 -11.30
CA ASN A 29 12.29 -25.43 -10.32
C ASN A 29 12.08 -24.82 -8.93
N PHE A 30 12.99 -23.97 -8.47
CA PHE A 30 12.82 -23.23 -7.22
C PHE A 30 11.55 -22.36 -7.23
N LEU A 31 11.27 -21.68 -8.34
CA LEU A 31 10.07 -20.87 -8.50
C LEU A 31 8.79 -21.73 -8.49
N PHE A 32 8.81 -22.92 -9.08
CA PHE A 32 7.69 -23.87 -9.01
C PHE A 32 7.45 -24.38 -7.59
N GLU A 33 8.50 -24.75 -6.84
CA GLU A 33 8.36 -25.14 -5.43
C GLU A 33 7.85 -23.98 -4.58
N LEU A 34 8.35 -22.76 -4.82
CA LEU A 34 7.89 -21.57 -4.11
C LEU A 34 6.41 -21.26 -4.42
N ALA A 35 5.95 -21.52 -5.64
CA ALA A 35 4.55 -21.31 -6.05
C ALA A 35 3.57 -22.24 -5.30
N LYS A 36 4.01 -23.40 -4.81
CA LYS A 36 3.18 -24.29 -3.98
C LYS A 36 2.85 -23.66 -2.61
N GLN A 37 3.71 -22.78 -2.11
CA GLN A 37 3.60 -22.20 -0.76
C GLN A 37 3.21 -20.71 -0.77
N ARG A 38 3.24 -20.06 -1.93
CA ARG A 38 3.01 -18.61 -2.06
C ARG A 38 1.86 -18.32 -3.01
N LYS A 39 1.19 -17.18 -2.78
CA LYS A 39 0.16 -16.69 -3.70
C LYS A 39 0.78 -16.38 -5.07
N ILE A 40 0.09 -16.78 -6.14
CA ILE A 40 0.49 -16.53 -7.54
C ILE A 40 0.79 -15.04 -7.81
N ASN A 41 0.02 -14.12 -7.22
CA ASN A 41 0.23 -12.68 -7.36
C ASN A 41 1.60 -12.21 -6.83
N SER A 42 2.21 -12.95 -5.90
CA SER A 42 3.55 -12.69 -5.39
C SER A 42 4.64 -13.25 -6.30
N MET A 43 4.34 -14.29 -7.10
CA MET A 43 5.33 -14.98 -7.93
C MET A 43 5.91 -14.07 -9.01
N ALA A 44 5.11 -13.20 -9.62
CA ALA A 44 5.62 -12.18 -10.55
C ALA A 44 6.68 -11.27 -9.89
N LYS A 45 6.51 -10.94 -8.60
CA LYS A 45 7.51 -10.17 -7.85
C LYS A 45 8.76 -10.99 -7.57
N TYR A 46 8.61 -12.27 -7.20
CA TYR A 46 9.76 -13.15 -6.97
C TYR A 46 10.58 -13.34 -8.24
N VAL A 47 9.96 -13.60 -9.39
CA VAL A 47 10.66 -13.67 -10.70
C VAL A 47 11.44 -12.38 -10.96
N MET A 48 10.79 -11.23 -10.75
CA MET A 48 11.43 -9.92 -10.90
C MET A 48 12.62 -9.74 -9.94
N TYR A 49 12.49 -10.15 -8.67
CA TYR A 49 13.57 -10.06 -7.69
C TYR A 49 14.76 -10.96 -8.02
N ILE A 50 14.49 -12.20 -8.44
CA ILE A 50 15.52 -13.14 -8.85
C ILE A 50 16.27 -12.61 -10.06
N ARG A 51 15.55 -12.13 -11.08
CA ARG A 51 16.18 -11.53 -12.27
C ARG A 51 17.07 -10.35 -11.89
N GLN A 52 16.56 -9.40 -11.11
CA GLN A 52 17.35 -8.25 -10.66
C GLN A 52 18.58 -8.67 -9.82
N PHE A 53 18.48 -9.75 -9.05
CA PHE A 53 19.60 -10.27 -8.26
C PHE A 53 20.70 -10.86 -9.17
N PHE A 54 20.34 -11.69 -10.16
CA PHE A 54 21.32 -12.24 -11.08
C PHE A 54 21.87 -11.18 -12.05
N ASP A 55 21.05 -10.23 -12.53
CA ASP A 55 21.52 -9.06 -13.28
C ASP A 55 22.50 -8.19 -12.47
N TYR A 56 22.31 -8.12 -11.16
CA TYR A 56 23.25 -7.44 -10.27
C TYR A 56 24.57 -8.23 -10.15
N LEU A 57 24.49 -9.55 -9.99
CA LEU A 57 25.65 -10.43 -9.95
C LEU A 57 26.46 -10.40 -11.24
N ASP A 58 25.79 -10.41 -12.39
CA ASP A 58 26.44 -10.34 -13.70
C ASP A 58 27.19 -9.00 -13.85
N ARG A 59 26.55 -7.88 -13.49
CA ARG A 59 27.17 -6.55 -13.57
C ARG A 59 28.29 -6.30 -12.56
N THR A 60 28.19 -6.83 -11.34
CA THR A 60 29.11 -6.47 -10.24
C THR A 60 30.20 -7.49 -9.95
N LYS A 61 29.97 -8.76 -10.31
CA LYS A 61 30.91 -9.86 -10.07
C LYS A 61 31.38 -10.52 -11.37
N HIS A 62 30.96 -10.00 -12.53
CA HIS A 62 31.24 -10.57 -13.85
C HIS A 62 30.87 -12.05 -13.89
N TYR A 63 29.73 -12.39 -13.28
CA TYR A 63 29.08 -13.64 -13.59
C TYR A 63 28.39 -13.50 -14.97
N GLU A 64 28.24 -14.61 -15.68
CA GLU A 64 27.68 -14.64 -17.04
C GLU A 64 26.42 -15.51 -17.03
N PHE A 65 25.54 -15.29 -16.06
CA PHE A 65 24.34 -16.10 -15.92
C PHE A 65 23.34 -15.83 -17.05
N TYR A 66 23.13 -14.55 -17.39
CA TYR A 66 22.22 -14.10 -18.45
C TYR A 66 20.80 -14.72 -18.38
N PHE A 67 20.35 -15.08 -17.17
CA PHE A 67 19.07 -15.75 -16.98
C PHE A 67 17.90 -14.87 -17.40
N SER A 68 17.21 -15.30 -18.44
CA SER A 68 16.10 -14.53 -19.00
C SER A 68 14.86 -14.60 -18.09
N LEU A 69 14.62 -15.77 -17.48
CA LEU A 69 13.41 -16.14 -16.76
C LEU A 69 12.15 -15.66 -17.50
N LYS A 70 12.17 -15.77 -18.84
CA LYS A 70 11.05 -15.41 -19.71
C LYS A 70 10.04 -16.56 -19.72
N ASN A 71 8.78 -16.25 -20.02
CA ASN A 71 7.69 -17.22 -20.18
C ASN A 71 7.32 -18.06 -18.94
N ILE A 72 7.73 -17.66 -17.74
CA ILE A 72 7.27 -18.28 -16.50
C ILE A 72 5.82 -17.83 -16.24
N ALA A 73 4.87 -18.62 -16.76
CA ALA A 73 3.45 -18.42 -16.56
C ALA A 73 2.96 -19.28 -15.40
N PHE A 74 2.63 -18.64 -14.28
CA PHE A 74 1.89 -19.30 -13.20
C PHE A 74 0.41 -19.25 -13.54
N ALA A 75 -0.30 -20.37 -13.37
CA ALA A 75 -1.76 -20.42 -13.56
C ALA A 75 -2.41 -19.34 -12.71
N LYS A 76 -3.08 -18.36 -13.33
CA LYS A 76 -3.77 -17.29 -12.62
C LYS A 76 -5.09 -17.84 -12.09
N HIS A 77 -5.42 -17.53 -10.84
CA HIS A 77 -6.81 -17.69 -10.41
C HIS A 77 -7.69 -16.75 -11.25
N LYS A 78 -8.72 -17.33 -11.86
CA LYS A 78 -9.85 -16.58 -12.43
C LYS A 78 -10.63 -15.96 -11.27
N ASP A 79 -11.23 -14.81 -11.53
CA ASP A 79 -12.06 -14.03 -10.59
C ASP A 79 -11.28 -13.01 -9.76
N ASN A 80 -10.82 -11.94 -10.42
CA ASN A 80 -10.58 -10.70 -9.69
C ASN A 80 -11.93 -10.00 -9.50
N LEU A 81 -12.29 -9.66 -8.26
CA LEU A 81 -13.33 -8.67 -8.02
C LEU A 81 -13.03 -7.39 -8.83
N PRO A 82 -14.05 -6.63 -9.27
CA PRO A 82 -13.86 -5.36 -9.95
C PRO A 82 -12.90 -4.48 -9.16
N LYS A 83 -11.74 -4.14 -9.75
CA LYS A 83 -10.66 -3.45 -9.04
C LYS A 83 -10.90 -1.96 -8.85
N HIS A 84 -11.83 -1.39 -9.61
CA HIS A 84 -12.12 0.04 -9.61
C HIS A 84 -13.63 0.24 -9.53
N LEU A 85 -14.05 1.12 -8.62
CA LEU A 85 -15.36 1.75 -8.72
C LEU A 85 -15.31 2.63 -9.97
N ASN A 86 -16.25 2.45 -10.90
CA ASN A 86 -16.37 3.40 -12.00
C ASN A 86 -16.78 4.78 -11.43
N SER A 87 -16.67 5.83 -12.23
CA SER A 87 -16.94 7.20 -11.77
C SER A 87 -18.38 7.39 -11.28
N LYS A 88 -19.34 6.66 -11.84
CA LYS A 88 -20.77 6.70 -11.46
C LYS A 88 -20.99 6.03 -10.11
N ASP A 89 -20.44 4.84 -9.92
CA ASP A 89 -20.54 4.06 -8.67
C ASP A 89 -19.82 4.79 -7.54
N LEU A 90 -18.66 5.39 -7.82
CA LEU A 90 -17.95 6.19 -6.82
C LEU A 90 -18.78 7.41 -6.38
N LYS A 91 -19.40 8.13 -7.32
CA LYS A 91 -20.30 9.27 -7.00
C LYS A 91 -21.51 8.81 -6.19
N SER A 92 -22.15 7.72 -6.59
CA SER A 92 -23.30 7.14 -5.87
C SER A 92 -22.90 6.68 -4.46
N PHE A 93 -21.72 6.09 -4.32
CA PHE A 93 -21.18 5.67 -3.03
C PHE A 93 -20.88 6.86 -2.12
N ILE A 94 -20.23 7.91 -2.64
CA ILE A 94 -19.98 9.15 -1.89
C ILE A 94 -21.30 9.78 -1.45
N TYR A 95 -22.28 9.90 -2.35
CA TYR A 95 -23.60 10.43 -2.03
C TYR A 95 -24.30 9.60 -0.93
N THR A 96 -24.26 8.27 -1.05
CA THR A 96 -24.83 7.36 -0.05
C THR A 96 -24.12 7.51 1.30
N LEU A 97 -22.78 7.59 1.31
CA LEU A 97 -22.01 7.81 2.52
C LEU A 97 -22.34 9.14 3.20
N ILE A 98 -22.45 10.23 2.43
CA ILE A 98 -22.80 11.55 2.95
C ILE A 98 -24.19 11.53 3.59
N ASN A 99 -25.18 10.93 2.92
CA ASN A 99 -26.56 10.88 3.41
C ASN A 99 -26.82 9.77 4.44
N TYR A 100 -25.86 8.86 4.65
CA TYR A 100 -25.99 7.78 5.62
C TYR A 100 -26.12 8.35 7.06
N ARG A 101 -27.26 8.10 7.70
CA ARG A 101 -27.56 8.50 9.08
C ARG A 101 -26.94 7.51 10.07
N THR A 102 -25.83 7.93 10.67
CA THR A 102 -25.08 7.16 11.67
C THR A 102 -25.83 7.07 13.00
N ARG A 103 -25.91 5.89 13.60
CA ARG A 103 -26.60 5.66 14.90
C ARG A 103 -25.64 5.56 16.08
N SER A 104 -24.38 5.23 15.83
CA SER A 104 -23.35 5.03 16.86
C SER A 104 -22.11 5.89 16.61
N SER A 105 -21.30 6.06 17.65
CA SER A 105 -19.98 6.70 17.53
C SER A 105 -19.04 5.94 16.59
N TYR A 106 -19.13 4.60 16.57
CA TYR A 106 -18.36 3.75 15.65
C TYR A 106 -18.76 3.97 14.19
N GLU A 107 -20.06 4.09 13.90
CA GLU A 107 -20.53 4.39 12.54
C GLU A 107 -20.08 5.78 12.08
N LYS A 108 -20.16 6.79 12.96
CA LYS A 108 -19.61 8.13 12.70
C LYS A 108 -18.11 8.03 12.35
N ARG A 109 -17.34 7.34 13.17
CA ARG A 109 -15.91 7.12 12.92
C ARG A 109 -15.66 6.47 11.55
N ASN A 110 -16.35 5.38 11.24
CA ASN A 110 -16.13 4.62 10.00
C ASN A 110 -16.53 5.45 8.76
N LYS A 111 -17.66 6.18 8.83
CA LYS A 111 -18.09 7.13 7.79
C LYS A 111 -17.01 8.19 7.56
N CYS A 112 -16.45 8.76 8.62
CA CYS A 112 -15.37 9.74 8.52
C CYS A 112 -14.10 9.16 7.87
N ILE A 113 -13.65 7.98 8.30
CA ILE A 113 -12.47 7.31 7.72
C ILE A 113 -12.66 7.08 6.22
N LEU A 114 -13.84 6.60 5.80
CA LEU A 114 -14.14 6.37 4.39
C LEU A 114 -14.12 7.69 3.60
N LEU A 115 -14.75 8.75 4.11
CA LEU A 115 -14.74 10.06 3.44
C LEU A 115 -13.33 10.65 3.34
N LEU A 116 -12.50 10.54 4.38
CA LEU A 116 -11.11 11.01 4.34
C LEU A 116 -10.27 10.24 3.32
N ILE A 117 -10.42 8.92 3.26
CA ILE A 117 -9.72 8.08 2.27
C ILE A 117 -10.15 8.49 0.85
N ILE A 118 -11.45 8.64 0.62
CA ILE A 118 -12.00 8.86 -0.73
C ILE A 118 -11.77 10.30 -1.21
N LEU A 119 -12.11 11.30 -0.39
CA LEU A 119 -12.05 12.70 -0.78
C LEU A 119 -10.64 13.29 -0.65
N GLY A 120 -9.91 12.92 0.39
CA GLY A 120 -8.54 13.43 0.60
C GLY A 120 -7.46 12.56 -0.03
N GLY A 121 -7.80 11.36 -0.53
CA GLY A 121 -6.81 10.40 -1.02
C GLY A 121 -5.84 9.95 0.07
N LEU A 122 -6.33 9.77 1.31
CA LEU A 122 -5.51 9.33 2.43
C LEU A 122 -5.41 7.80 2.45
N ARG A 123 -4.24 7.27 2.80
CA ARG A 123 -4.10 5.84 3.11
C ARG A 123 -4.64 5.55 4.51
N LYS A 124 -5.04 4.29 4.78
CA LYS A 124 -5.46 3.85 6.12
C LYS A 124 -4.48 4.33 7.21
N SER A 125 -3.19 4.02 7.07
CA SER A 125 -2.19 4.45 8.06
C SER A 125 -2.09 5.98 8.22
N GLU A 126 -2.32 6.74 7.14
CA GLU A 126 -2.28 8.21 7.17
C GLU A 126 -3.48 8.77 7.93
N VAL A 127 -4.68 8.20 7.76
CA VAL A 127 -5.87 8.59 8.52
C VAL A 127 -5.72 8.29 10.01
N PHE A 128 -5.16 7.13 10.35
CA PHE A 128 -4.96 6.73 11.75
C PHE A 128 -3.90 7.58 12.48
N ASN A 129 -2.96 8.16 11.75
CA ASN A 129 -1.90 9.02 12.32
C ASN A 129 -2.18 10.52 12.13
N LEU A 130 -3.36 10.88 11.62
CA LEU A 130 -3.75 12.27 11.46
C LEU A 130 -4.06 12.88 12.84
N GLU A 131 -3.67 14.13 13.05
CA GLU A 131 -3.88 14.84 14.31
C GLU A 131 -4.70 16.11 14.06
N LEU A 132 -5.48 16.56 15.05
CA LEU A 132 -6.36 17.73 14.90
C LEU A 132 -5.58 18.98 14.51
N ARG A 133 -4.40 19.20 15.10
CA ARG A 133 -3.53 20.34 14.81
C ARG A 133 -3.05 20.38 13.35
N ASN A 134 -3.09 19.24 12.66
CA ASN A 134 -2.69 19.12 11.27
C ASN A 134 -3.87 19.36 10.31
N ILE A 135 -5.05 19.74 10.81
CA ILE A 135 -6.24 20.03 10.01
C ILE A 135 -6.57 21.51 10.19
N VAL A 136 -6.47 22.25 9.10
CA VAL A 136 -6.76 23.69 9.07
C VAL A 136 -7.95 23.92 8.14
N LEU A 137 -8.91 24.72 8.59
CA LEU A 137 -10.00 25.18 7.74
C LEU A 137 -9.60 26.53 7.14
N GLU A 138 -9.48 26.60 5.82
CA GLU A 138 -9.13 27.84 5.11
C GLU A 138 -10.10 28.07 3.95
N LYS A 139 -10.86 29.18 4.03
CA LYS A 139 -11.92 29.54 3.08
C LYS A 139 -12.92 28.39 2.91
N GLU A 140 -12.92 27.74 1.75
CA GLU A 140 -13.80 26.63 1.38
C GLU A 140 -13.14 25.25 1.47
N HIS A 141 -11.97 25.12 2.09
CA HIS A 141 -11.20 23.87 2.09
C HIS A 141 -10.72 23.47 3.48
N TYR A 142 -10.85 22.19 3.80
CA TYR A 142 -10.03 21.57 4.83
C TYR A 142 -8.66 21.23 4.23
N ILE A 143 -7.61 21.72 4.88
CA ILE A 143 -6.22 21.45 4.55
C ILE A 143 -5.67 20.48 5.58
N LEU A 144 -5.33 19.28 5.14
CA LEU A 144 -4.79 18.21 5.96
C LEU A 144 -3.29 18.08 5.73
N LEU A 145 -2.49 18.31 6.76
CA LEU A 145 -1.06 18.03 6.76
C LEU A 145 -0.84 16.55 7.11
N ILE A 146 -0.33 15.80 6.14
CA ILE A 146 -0.18 14.34 6.23
C ILE A 146 1.31 14.00 6.27
N LYS A 147 1.70 13.19 7.25
CA LYS A 147 3.04 12.60 7.35
C LYS A 147 3.09 11.26 6.61
N GLY A 148 3.84 11.24 5.51
CA GLY A 148 4.09 10.06 4.71
C GLY A 148 5.33 9.27 5.15
N LYS A 149 5.76 8.34 4.30
CA LYS A 149 7.00 7.57 4.53
C LYS A 149 8.22 8.50 4.57
N ASN A 150 9.19 8.15 5.41
CA ASN A 150 10.44 8.90 5.61
C ASN A 150 10.21 10.34 6.10
N ASN A 151 9.17 10.57 6.91
CA ASN A 151 8.79 11.89 7.43
C ASN A 151 8.54 12.95 6.34
N LYS A 152 8.27 12.55 5.10
CA LYS A 152 7.87 13.49 4.05
C LYS A 152 6.44 13.96 4.31
N GLU A 153 6.24 15.27 4.29
CA GLU A 153 4.92 15.88 4.52
C GLU A 153 4.25 16.26 3.20
N ARG A 154 2.92 16.17 3.17
CA ARG A 154 2.10 16.68 2.06
C ARG A 154 0.83 17.32 2.59
N LYS A 155 0.25 18.24 1.81
CA LYS A 155 -1.08 18.77 2.07
C LYS A 155 -2.12 18.04 1.22
N ALA A 156 -3.26 17.70 1.80
CA ALA A 156 -4.46 17.29 1.07
C ALA A 156 -5.55 18.34 1.27
N PHE A 157 -6.33 18.60 0.23
CA PHE A 157 -7.39 19.61 0.24
C PHE A 157 -8.72 18.91 0.05
N ILE A 158 -9.65 19.12 0.98
CA ILE A 158 -11.02 18.62 0.88
C ILE A 158 -11.95 19.82 0.78
N LYS A 159 -12.63 19.97 -0.36
CA LYS A 159 -13.56 21.08 -0.59
C LYS A 159 -14.82 20.88 0.25
N ILE A 160 -15.18 21.91 0.99
CA ILE A 160 -16.39 21.98 1.80
C ILE A 160 -17.63 21.64 0.99
N ALA A 161 -17.81 22.19 -0.23
CA ALA A 161 -19.00 21.93 -1.03
C ALA A 161 -19.24 20.44 -1.36
N GLN A 162 -18.22 19.58 -1.23
CA GLN A 162 -18.38 18.13 -1.42
C GLN A 162 -18.88 17.42 -0.17
N THR A 163 -18.94 18.11 0.96
CA THR A 163 -19.13 17.56 2.31
C THR A 163 -19.86 18.57 3.18
N ASP A 164 -21.12 18.32 3.53
CA ASP A 164 -21.84 19.22 4.44
C ASP A 164 -20.95 19.63 5.63
N ILE A 165 -20.72 20.94 5.78
CA ILE A 165 -19.82 21.56 6.76
C ILE A 165 -20.08 20.99 8.15
N ASP A 166 -21.37 20.87 8.47
CA ASP A 166 -21.89 20.39 9.74
C ASP A 166 -21.64 18.89 9.96
N THR A 167 -21.32 18.16 8.90
CA THR A 167 -21.06 16.72 8.95
C THR A 167 -19.58 16.46 9.17
N LEU A 168 -18.68 17.04 8.36
CA LEU A 168 -17.25 16.68 8.38
C LEU A 168 -16.48 17.17 9.62
N ALA A 169 -16.63 18.42 10.03
CA ALA A 169 -15.86 18.96 11.17
C ALA A 169 -16.15 18.18 12.48
N PRO A 170 -17.43 17.95 12.86
CA PRO A 170 -17.73 17.13 14.02
C PRO A 170 -17.29 15.68 13.85
N LEU A 171 -17.40 15.11 12.64
CA LEU A 171 -16.94 13.75 12.34
C LEU A 171 -15.43 13.60 12.51
N ILE A 172 -14.64 14.57 12.04
CA ILE A 172 -13.18 14.60 12.20
C ILE A 172 -12.82 14.69 13.68
N ARG A 173 -13.50 15.55 14.44
CA ARG A 173 -13.31 15.65 15.90
C ARG A 173 -13.59 14.31 16.59
N ILE A 174 -14.72 13.66 16.28
CA ILE A 174 -15.09 12.35 16.83
C ILE A 174 -14.11 11.25 16.40
N LEU A 175 -13.66 11.27 15.14
CA LEU A 175 -12.67 10.33 14.63
C LEU A 175 -11.36 10.45 15.42
N LEU A 176 -10.88 11.68 15.63
CA LEU A 176 -9.63 11.93 16.34
C LEU A 176 -9.76 11.63 17.84
N GLU A 177 -10.89 11.95 18.46
CA GLU A 177 -11.20 11.54 19.83
C GLU A 177 -11.27 10.00 19.95
N SER A 178 -11.80 9.32 18.93
CA SER A 178 -11.86 7.86 18.92
C SER A 178 -10.49 7.22 18.65
N ILE A 179 -9.68 7.79 17.77
CA ILE A 179 -8.31 7.33 17.51
C ILE A 179 -7.45 7.54 18.77
N ALA A 180 -7.54 8.70 19.41
CA ALA A 180 -6.84 9.00 20.66
C ALA A 180 -7.25 8.03 21.78
N LYS A 181 -8.54 7.68 21.89
CA LYS A 181 -9.01 6.69 22.88
C LYS A 181 -8.59 5.25 22.56
N ASN A 182 -8.58 4.84 21.29
CA ASN A 182 -8.17 3.48 20.91
C ASN A 182 -6.64 3.27 20.96
N LEU A 183 -5.86 4.35 20.92
CA LEU A 183 -4.42 4.30 21.19
C LEU A 183 -4.09 4.25 22.70
N LEU A 184 -5.08 4.44 23.58
CA LEU A 184 -4.93 4.24 25.03
C LEU A 184 -5.40 2.86 25.50
N SER A 185 -5.90 2.00 24.60
CA SER A 185 -6.42 0.67 24.94
C SER A 185 -5.55 -0.49 24.41
N HIS A 186 -4.31 -0.23 23.99
CA HIS A 186 -3.30 -1.22 23.65
C HIS A 186 -1.93 -0.77 24.16
#